data_AF-A0A5J4YX19-F1
#
_entry.id   AF-A0A5J4YX19-F1
#
_cell.length_a   1.000
_cell.length_b   1.000
_cell.length_c   1.000
_cell.angle_alpha   90.00
_cell.angle_beta   90.00
_cell.angle_gamma   90.00
#
_symmetry.space_group_name_H-M   'P 1'
#
loop_
_entity.id
_entity.type
_entity.pdbx_description
1 polymer ?
#
loop_
_entity_poly.entity_id
_entity_poly.type
_entity_poly.pdbx_seq_one_letter_code
_entity_poly.pdbx_strand_id
1 'polypeptide(L)'
;MAAFVSGFHGVQVGAPAENKLVCRAAKPAQLTMLTGYDSKSSPNFPNRAATRERRTVSFNARVARNKSQAKKILEKADEFFARSVTMQYKAFACPNGVYDIQCTEGTVKGAAYEKRAMAVSAAFRAKQASPAAKARALFENRRHAIIASHECQHEEDLFVRFPKLSAAYMMGKTEAMRTCSRYVVPDSLEEEYMAASVDRQMKERACPGGVYASSCVEGNAKGQAEQARVAALATAFRSAQKSASKTTAERYSSAAYGRDHFAHGCSYEESVFNTYPATAAAMRSKSYNY
;
A
#
# COMPACT_ATOMS: atom_id res chain seq x y z
N MET A 1 -27.10 -12.17 -45.75
CA MET A 1 -25.73 -12.60 -46.14
C MET A 1 -25.13 -13.27 -44.90
N ALA A 2 -25.37 -14.57 -44.69
CA ALA A 2 -24.53 -15.72 -45.13
C ALA A 2 -23.20 -15.78 -44.34
N ALA A 3 -22.74 -16.89 -43.74
CA ALA A 3 -23.28 -18.22 -43.48
C ALA A 3 -22.41 -18.90 -42.39
N PHE A 4 -22.98 -19.94 -41.77
CA PHE A 4 -22.36 -20.94 -40.90
C PHE A 4 -21.25 -21.75 -41.60
N VAL A 5 -20.35 -22.41 -40.84
CA VAL A 5 -20.08 -23.88 -40.85
C VAL A 5 -18.75 -24.23 -40.14
N SER A 6 -18.84 -25.36 -39.42
CA SER A 6 -17.93 -26.17 -38.60
C SER A 6 -16.75 -26.87 -39.32
N GLY A 7 -15.82 -27.49 -38.56
CA GLY A 7 -15.12 -28.69 -39.04
C GLY A 7 -13.84 -29.13 -38.32
N PHE A 8 -13.96 -30.12 -37.44
CA PHE A 8 -12.91 -31.06 -37.01
C PHE A 8 -12.35 -31.87 -38.20
N HIS A 9 -11.08 -32.31 -38.16
CA HIS A 9 -10.61 -33.71 -38.35
C HIS A 9 -9.07 -33.80 -38.37
N GLY A 10 -8.53 -34.86 -37.74
CA GLY A 10 -7.11 -35.20 -37.76
C GLY A 10 -6.71 -36.12 -38.91
N VAL A 11 -5.41 -36.34 -39.09
CA VAL A 11 -4.83 -37.41 -39.94
C VAL A 11 -3.52 -37.92 -39.32
N GLN A 12 -3.44 -39.24 -39.13
CA GLN A 12 -2.24 -40.04 -38.87
C GLN A 12 -1.50 -40.35 -40.18
N VAL A 13 -0.16 -40.33 -40.19
CA VAL A 13 0.72 -41.11 -41.10
C VAL A 13 2.09 -41.16 -40.38
N GLY A 14 2.78 -42.26 -40.11
CA GLY A 14 3.05 -43.50 -40.84
C GLY A 14 4.58 -43.59 -41.01
N ALA A 15 5.22 -44.59 -40.40
CA ALA A 15 6.68 -44.79 -40.50
C ALA A 15 7.11 -45.33 -41.87
N PRO A 16 8.36 -45.06 -42.29
CA PRO A 16 9.09 -46.12 -42.99
C PRO A 16 10.59 -46.26 -42.62
N ALA A 17 10.95 -47.54 -42.46
CA ALA A 17 12.09 -48.27 -43.01
C ALA A 17 13.56 -47.84 -42.78
N GLU A 18 14.32 -48.88 -42.40
CA GLU A 18 15.76 -48.99 -42.22
C GLU A 18 16.58 -48.58 -43.45
N ASN A 19 17.74 -47.95 -43.22
CA ASN A 19 18.84 -47.98 -44.17
C ASN A 19 20.15 -48.27 -43.43
N LYS A 20 20.71 -49.46 -43.65
CA LYS A 20 22.00 -49.90 -43.13
C LYS A 20 23.11 -49.31 -44.00
N LEU A 21 24.03 -48.54 -43.40
CA LEU A 21 25.36 -48.34 -43.94
C LEU A 21 26.40 -48.70 -42.87
N VAL A 22 27.23 -49.69 -43.19
CA VAL A 22 28.38 -50.14 -42.40
C VAL A 22 29.61 -49.36 -42.88
N CYS A 23 30.37 -48.73 -41.98
CA CYS A 23 31.84 -48.80 -41.92
C CYS A 23 32.46 -47.94 -40.79
N ARG A 24 33.10 -48.65 -39.85
CA ARG A 24 34.35 -48.39 -39.11
C ARG A 24 34.64 -47.01 -38.45
N ALA A 25 34.70 -47.11 -37.12
CA ALA A 25 35.78 -46.68 -36.24
C ALA A 25 36.14 -45.18 -36.15
N ALA A 26 35.57 -44.53 -35.14
CA ALA A 26 36.31 -43.63 -34.27
C ALA A 26 35.75 -43.76 -32.85
N LYS A 27 36.55 -44.28 -31.91
CA LYS A 27 36.32 -44.05 -30.48
C LYS A 27 36.84 -42.65 -30.17
N PRO A 28 35.97 -41.73 -29.72
CA PRO A 28 36.34 -40.84 -28.65
C PRO A 28 35.63 -41.36 -27.39
N ALA A 29 36.41 -41.58 -26.34
CA ALA A 29 35.90 -41.84 -25.01
C ALA A 29 34.99 -40.67 -24.59
N GLN A 30 33.68 -40.82 -24.77
CA GLN A 30 32.73 -39.98 -24.07
C GLN A 30 32.70 -40.48 -22.63
N LEU A 31 33.40 -39.75 -21.77
CA LEU A 31 33.11 -39.66 -20.36
C LEU A 31 31.59 -39.41 -20.24
N THR A 32 30.82 -40.47 -20.04
CA THR A 32 29.52 -40.36 -19.41
C THR A 32 29.80 -40.08 -17.95
N MET A 33 30.04 -38.80 -17.63
CA MET A 33 29.74 -38.30 -16.30
C MET A 33 28.22 -38.36 -16.16
N LEU A 34 27.70 -39.56 -15.90
CA LEU A 34 26.46 -39.73 -15.15
C LEU A 34 26.75 -39.11 -13.78
N THR A 35 26.54 -37.80 -13.68
CA THR A 35 26.45 -37.15 -12.39
C THR A 35 25.24 -37.77 -11.72
N GLY A 36 25.50 -38.72 -10.83
CA GLY A 36 24.50 -39.25 -9.91
C GLY A 36 23.95 -38.09 -9.10
N TYR A 37 22.86 -37.48 -9.59
CA TYR A 37 21.80 -36.98 -8.72
C TYR A 37 21.15 -38.21 -8.07
N ASP A 38 21.96 -38.96 -7.31
CA ASP A 38 21.47 -39.91 -6.33
C ASP A 38 20.52 -39.11 -5.44
N SER A 39 19.24 -39.50 -5.45
CA SER A 39 18.19 -39.55 -4.42
C SER A 39 18.36 -38.89 -3.03
N LYS A 40 19.54 -38.39 -2.65
CA LYS A 40 19.81 -37.56 -1.49
C LYS A 40 19.69 -36.09 -1.90
N SER A 41 18.45 -35.61 -1.98
CA SER A 41 18.16 -34.17 -2.00
C SER A 41 19.07 -33.46 -1.00
N SER A 42 19.71 -32.36 -1.40
CA SER A 42 20.55 -31.54 -0.52
C SER A 42 19.91 -31.40 0.88
N PRO A 43 20.68 -31.40 1.98
CA PRO A 43 20.14 -31.16 3.32
C PRO A 43 19.33 -29.85 3.40
N ASN A 44 19.62 -28.90 2.51
CA ASN A 44 18.93 -27.61 2.37
C ASN A 44 17.93 -27.57 1.21
N PHE A 45 17.73 -28.68 0.48
CA PHE A 45 16.72 -28.77 -0.56
C PHE A 45 15.33 -28.65 0.09
N PRO A 46 14.39 -27.90 -0.50
CA PRO A 46 13.13 -27.53 0.13
C PRO A 46 12.29 -28.71 0.64
N ASN A 47 12.45 -29.91 0.06
CA ASN A 47 11.52 -31.01 0.30
C ASN A 47 11.84 -31.93 1.48
N ARG A 48 13.00 -31.82 2.16
CA ARG A 48 13.35 -32.70 3.30
C ARG A 48 13.31 -32.02 4.66
N ALA A 49 13.57 -30.72 4.71
CA ALA A 49 13.45 -29.91 5.92
C ALA A 49 12.05 -29.29 6.07
N ALA A 50 11.34 -28.97 4.98
CA ALA A 50 9.99 -28.40 5.03
C ALA A 50 8.87 -29.42 5.25
N THR A 51 9.14 -30.72 5.04
CA THR A 51 8.21 -31.84 5.29
C THR A 51 8.32 -32.42 6.70
N ARG A 52 9.17 -31.86 7.56
CA ARG A 52 9.30 -32.30 8.96
C ARG A 52 8.07 -31.92 9.77
N GLU A 53 7.44 -32.92 10.39
CA GLU A 53 6.34 -32.72 11.33
C GLU A 53 6.73 -31.84 12.53
N ARG A 54 5.76 -31.04 12.98
CA ARG A 54 5.93 -30.05 14.04
C ARG A 54 6.02 -30.75 15.41
N ARG A 55 7.23 -30.91 15.95
CA ARG A 55 7.45 -31.41 17.32
C ARG A 55 7.30 -30.28 18.35
N THR A 56 6.51 -30.51 19.40
CA THR A 56 6.06 -29.48 20.37
C THR A 56 7.07 -29.20 21.50
N VAL A 57 8.00 -30.13 21.76
CA VAL A 57 8.99 -30.04 22.85
C VAL A 57 10.39 -30.43 22.32
N SER A 58 11.46 -29.75 22.77
CA SER A 58 12.92 -29.87 22.45
C SER A 58 13.53 -28.81 21.50
N PHE A 59 14.86 -28.89 21.28
CA PHE A 59 15.64 -28.11 20.32
C PHE A 59 15.05 -28.12 18.90
N ASN A 60 14.41 -29.22 18.49
CA ASN A 60 13.66 -29.31 17.24
C ASN A 60 12.38 -28.47 17.26
N ALA A 61 11.82 -28.14 18.42
CA ALA A 61 10.82 -27.10 18.53
C ALA A 61 11.44 -25.73 18.31
N ARG A 62 12.75 -25.46 18.38
CA ARG A 62 13.33 -24.15 18.00
C ARG A 62 13.46 -23.99 16.48
N VAL A 63 13.66 -25.10 15.76
CA VAL A 63 13.74 -25.16 14.29
C VAL A 63 12.34 -25.33 13.66
N ALA A 64 11.43 -26.11 14.28
CA ALA A 64 10.02 -26.23 13.88
C ALA A 64 9.14 -25.08 14.43
N ARG A 65 9.48 -24.48 15.59
CA ARG A 65 9.12 -23.08 15.93
C ARG A 65 10.12 -22.17 15.23
N ASN A 66 10.17 -22.26 13.90
CA ASN A 66 10.53 -21.12 13.08
C ASN A 66 9.50 -20.01 13.35
N LYS A 67 9.57 -19.35 14.51
CA LYS A 67 8.89 -18.08 14.77
C LYS A 67 9.19 -17.11 13.63
N SER A 68 10.34 -17.27 12.98
CA SER A 68 10.73 -16.59 11.74
C SER A 68 9.83 -16.91 10.53
N GLN A 69 9.47 -18.17 10.26
CA GLN A 69 8.62 -18.54 9.11
C GLN A 69 7.15 -18.22 9.37
N ALA A 70 6.63 -18.53 10.56
CA ALA A 70 5.27 -18.13 10.93
C ALA A 70 5.11 -16.59 10.89
N LYS A 71 6.11 -15.83 11.36
CA LYS A 71 6.13 -14.37 11.25
C LYS A 71 6.16 -13.90 9.79
N LYS A 72 6.95 -14.55 8.92
CA LYS A 72 6.98 -14.24 7.47
C LYS A 72 5.62 -14.49 6.81
N ILE A 73 4.95 -15.60 7.15
CA ILE A 73 3.61 -15.92 6.64
C ILE A 73 2.61 -14.86 7.11
N LEU A 74 2.61 -14.51 8.40
CA LEU A 74 1.73 -13.46 8.93
C LEU A 74 2.03 -12.08 8.32
N GLU A 75 3.29 -11.75 8.07
CA GLU A 75 3.65 -10.51 7.40
C GLU A 75 3.14 -10.46 5.95
N LYS A 76 3.16 -11.60 5.24
CA LYS A 76 2.60 -11.71 3.88
C LYS A 76 1.07 -11.65 3.88
N ALA A 77 0.44 -12.22 4.90
CA ALA A 77 -1.00 -12.09 5.11
C ALA A 77 -1.38 -10.62 5.38
N ASP A 78 -0.63 -9.91 6.24
CA ASP A 78 -0.83 -8.48 6.51
C ASP A 78 -0.67 -7.63 5.23
N GLU A 79 0.33 -7.93 4.38
CA GLU A 79 0.47 -7.30 3.07
C GLU A 79 -0.71 -7.57 2.13
N PHE A 80 -1.30 -8.76 2.19
CA PHE A 80 -2.50 -9.08 1.42
C PHE A 80 -3.71 -8.32 1.94
N PHE A 81 -3.95 -8.32 3.25
CA PHE A 81 -5.06 -7.58 3.86
C PHE A 81 -4.98 -6.07 3.59
N ALA A 82 -3.80 -5.47 3.79
CA ALA A 82 -3.58 -4.06 3.48
C ALA A 82 -3.87 -3.73 2.00
N ARG A 83 -3.44 -4.60 1.07
CA ARG A 83 -3.75 -4.45 -0.36
C ARG A 83 -5.24 -4.59 -0.66
N SER A 84 -5.92 -5.55 -0.05
CA SER A 84 -7.35 -5.78 -0.26
C SER A 84 -8.19 -4.58 0.17
N VAL A 85 -7.92 -4.02 1.35
CA VAL A 85 -8.61 -2.82 1.85
C VAL A 85 -8.28 -1.59 1.00
N THR A 86 -7.02 -1.44 0.58
CA THR A 86 -6.65 -0.34 -0.34
C THR A 86 -7.41 -0.44 -1.67
N MET A 87 -7.56 -1.65 -2.23
CA MET A 87 -8.33 -1.85 -3.46
C MET A 87 -9.82 -1.58 -3.26
N GLN A 88 -10.39 -2.03 -2.14
CA GLN A 88 -11.78 -1.76 -1.78
C GLN A 88 -12.05 -0.26 -1.68
N TYR A 89 -11.20 0.50 -0.98
CA TYR A 89 -11.35 1.96 -0.88
C TYR A 89 -11.12 2.70 -2.20
N LYS A 90 -10.24 2.20 -3.07
CA LYS A 90 -10.09 2.75 -4.43
C LYS A 90 -11.34 2.53 -5.28
N ALA A 91 -12.06 1.43 -5.10
CA ALA A 91 -13.30 1.17 -5.82
C ALA A 91 -14.38 2.22 -5.51
N PHE A 92 -14.42 2.78 -4.29
CA PHE A 92 -15.33 3.88 -3.94
C PHE A 92 -15.08 5.15 -4.76
N ALA A 93 -13.85 5.38 -5.21
CA ALA A 93 -13.54 6.54 -6.06
C ALA A 93 -14.03 6.37 -7.51
N CYS A 94 -14.32 5.13 -7.94
CA CYS A 94 -14.73 4.79 -9.32
C CYS A 94 -15.96 3.86 -9.33
N PRO A 95 -17.12 4.27 -8.77
CA PRO A 95 -18.26 3.36 -8.54
C PRO A 95 -18.89 2.82 -9.83
N ASN A 96 -18.81 3.59 -10.93
CA ASN A 96 -19.46 3.26 -12.19
C ASN A 96 -18.48 2.71 -13.25
N GLY A 97 -17.26 2.33 -12.84
CA GLY A 97 -16.21 1.87 -13.77
C GLY A 97 -15.53 2.97 -14.58
N VAL A 98 -15.93 4.24 -14.41
CA VAL A 98 -15.26 5.40 -14.98
C VAL A 98 -14.33 6.02 -13.93
N TYR A 99 -13.08 6.28 -14.32
CA TYR A 99 -12.10 6.92 -13.43
C TYR A 99 -12.47 8.36 -13.13
N ASP A 100 -12.62 8.68 -11.84
CA ASP A 100 -12.86 10.06 -11.40
C ASP A 100 -11.58 10.90 -11.42
N ILE A 101 -11.73 12.22 -11.45
CA ILE A 101 -10.60 13.18 -11.43
C ILE A 101 -9.72 13.01 -10.17
N GLN A 102 -10.27 12.43 -9.10
CA GLN A 102 -9.56 12.08 -7.87
C GLN A 102 -8.39 11.10 -8.11
N CYS A 103 -8.53 10.20 -9.07
CA CYS A 103 -7.57 9.11 -9.33
C CYS A 103 -6.51 9.46 -10.39
N THR A 104 -6.37 10.74 -10.75
CA THR A 104 -5.42 11.16 -11.80
C THR A 104 -3.96 11.06 -11.32
N GLU A 105 -3.15 10.29 -12.04
CA GLU A 105 -1.73 10.05 -11.68
C GLU A 105 -0.77 11.17 -12.14
N GLY A 106 -1.09 11.86 -13.23
CA GLY A 106 -0.24 12.92 -13.77
C GLY A 106 -0.94 13.71 -14.87
N THR A 107 -0.50 14.96 -15.11
CA THR A 107 -1.05 15.86 -16.14
C THR A 107 -0.16 16.03 -17.36
N VAL A 108 1.14 15.73 -17.21
CA VAL A 108 2.13 15.83 -18.28
C VAL A 108 2.71 14.46 -18.59
N LYS A 109 3.23 14.30 -19.81
CA LYS A 109 3.92 13.07 -20.22
C LYS A 109 5.06 12.77 -19.24
N GLY A 110 5.17 11.52 -18.81
CA GLY A 110 6.18 11.08 -17.85
C GLY A 110 5.82 11.27 -16.36
N ALA A 111 4.88 12.16 -16.01
CA ALA A 111 4.58 12.46 -14.60
C ALA A 111 4.07 11.25 -13.80
N ALA A 112 3.27 10.37 -14.41
CA ALA A 112 2.79 9.15 -13.76
C ALA A 112 3.94 8.18 -13.39
N TYR A 113 4.93 8.04 -14.27
CA TYR A 113 6.12 7.21 -14.02
C TYR A 113 6.98 7.78 -12.89
N GLU A 114 7.18 9.10 -12.87
CA GLU A 114 7.92 9.78 -11.80
C GLU A 114 7.18 9.71 -10.46
N LYS A 115 5.84 9.81 -10.46
CA LYS A 115 5.02 9.59 -9.26
C LYS A 115 5.22 8.19 -8.67
N ARG A 116 5.33 7.17 -9.52
CA ARG A 116 5.67 5.81 -9.07
C ARG A 116 7.06 5.74 -8.46
N ALA A 117 8.08 6.36 -9.07
CA ALA A 117 9.45 6.38 -8.54
C ALA A 117 9.53 7.06 -7.15
N MET A 118 8.83 8.19 -6.98
CA MET A 118 8.72 8.87 -5.69
C MET A 118 7.98 8.03 -4.64
N ALA A 119 6.89 7.36 -5.02
CA ALA A 119 6.14 6.50 -4.10
C ALA A 119 6.98 5.30 -3.60
N VAL A 120 7.74 4.66 -4.49
CA VAL A 120 8.62 3.52 -4.12
C VAL A 120 9.73 3.96 -3.16
N SER A 121 10.35 5.11 -3.42
CA SER A 121 11.39 5.65 -2.56
C SER A 121 10.84 6.15 -1.20
N ALA A 122 9.64 6.72 -1.16
CA ALA A 122 8.96 7.03 0.09
C ALA A 122 8.66 5.77 0.93
N ALA A 123 8.21 4.68 0.28
CA ALA A 123 7.99 3.40 0.96
C ALA A 123 9.29 2.79 1.49
N PHE A 124 10.42 3.01 0.81
CA PHE A 124 11.74 2.62 1.30
C PHE A 124 12.13 3.40 2.56
N ARG A 125 11.95 4.72 2.58
CA ARG A 125 12.21 5.56 3.76
C ARG A 125 11.33 5.18 4.96
N ALA A 126 10.06 4.88 4.73
CA ALA A 126 9.17 4.38 5.78
C ALA A 126 9.69 3.10 6.45
N LYS A 127 10.33 2.20 5.68
CA LYS A 127 11.00 1.00 6.22
C LYS A 127 12.30 1.31 6.97
N GLN A 128 12.96 2.41 6.66
CA GLN A 128 14.19 2.86 7.34
C GLN A 128 13.91 3.62 8.65
N ALA A 129 12.65 3.89 8.99
CA ALA A 129 12.29 4.55 10.24
C ALA A 129 12.89 3.83 11.47
N SER A 130 13.23 4.62 12.49
CA SER A 130 13.78 4.11 13.74
C SER A 130 12.79 3.15 14.42
N PRO A 131 13.27 2.23 15.29
CA PRO A 131 12.38 1.33 16.03
C PRO A 131 11.31 2.06 16.85
N ALA A 132 11.67 3.19 17.48
CA ALA A 132 10.74 4.03 18.22
C ALA A 132 9.66 4.64 17.33
N ALA A 133 10.03 5.16 16.15
CA ALA A 133 9.07 5.72 15.19
C ALA A 133 8.10 4.64 14.68
N LYS A 134 8.60 3.42 14.40
CA LYS A 134 7.76 2.28 14.00
C LYS A 134 6.79 1.85 15.10
N ALA A 135 7.25 1.80 16.35
CA ALA A 135 6.40 1.45 17.49
C ALA A 135 5.31 2.52 17.70
N ARG A 136 5.67 3.81 17.66
CA ARG A 136 4.71 4.91 17.75
C ARG A 136 3.67 4.83 16.64
N ALA A 137 4.09 4.66 15.38
CA ALA A 137 3.17 4.53 14.26
C ALA A 137 2.22 3.33 14.41
N LEU A 138 2.71 2.19 14.92
CA LEU A 138 1.89 1.01 15.18
C LEU A 138 0.76 1.30 16.16
N PHE A 139 1.05 1.93 17.30
CA PHE A 139 0.02 2.19 18.32
C PHE A 139 -0.93 3.32 17.91
N GLU A 140 -0.42 4.37 17.26
CA GLU A 140 -1.25 5.47 16.76
C GLU A 140 -2.21 5.00 15.67
N ASN A 141 -1.73 4.21 14.69
CA ASN A 141 -2.59 3.68 13.62
C ASN A 141 -3.68 2.75 14.17
N ARG A 142 -3.34 1.91 15.15
CA ARG A 142 -4.33 1.05 15.83
C ARG A 142 -5.39 1.86 16.55
N ARG A 143 -4.99 2.89 17.29
CA ARG A 143 -5.92 3.78 18.00
C ARG A 143 -6.92 4.41 17.03
N HIS A 144 -6.44 4.99 15.92
CA HIS A 144 -7.30 5.62 14.94
C HIS A 144 -8.19 4.60 14.20
N ALA A 145 -7.67 3.41 13.87
CA ALA A 145 -8.44 2.36 13.19
C ALA A 145 -9.59 1.83 14.06
N ILE A 146 -9.38 1.67 15.37
CA ILE A 146 -10.42 1.26 16.32
C ILE A 146 -11.50 2.34 16.48
N ILE A 147 -11.13 3.62 16.54
CA ILE A 147 -12.13 4.71 16.53
C ILE A 147 -12.99 4.64 15.26
N ALA A 148 -12.38 4.24 14.14
CA ALA A 148 -13.04 4.18 12.84
C ALA A 148 -13.76 2.85 12.54
N SER A 149 -13.75 1.83 13.42
CA SER A 149 -14.34 0.50 13.19
C SER A 149 -15.82 0.39 13.57
N HIS A 150 -16.45 1.49 13.99
CA HIS A 150 -17.88 1.54 14.31
C HIS A 150 -18.34 0.40 15.25
N GLU A 151 -17.52 0.09 16.27
CA GLU A 151 -17.77 -0.94 17.29
C GLU A 151 -17.83 -2.39 16.75
N CYS A 152 -17.34 -2.63 15.55
CA CYS A 152 -17.20 -3.98 15.01
C CYS A 152 -16.01 -4.71 15.67
N GLN A 153 -16.31 -5.56 16.65
CA GLN A 153 -15.30 -6.32 17.39
C GLN A 153 -14.37 -7.15 16.47
N HIS A 154 -14.89 -7.68 15.36
CA HIS A 154 -14.08 -8.44 14.40
C HIS A 154 -13.01 -7.58 13.73
N GLU A 155 -13.37 -6.36 13.32
CA GLU A 155 -12.43 -5.44 12.68
C GLU A 155 -11.37 -4.94 13.66
N GLU A 156 -11.77 -4.65 14.90
CA GLU A 156 -10.84 -4.28 15.97
C GLU A 156 -9.79 -5.37 16.21
N ASP A 157 -10.22 -6.63 16.30
CA ASP A 157 -9.35 -7.78 16.43
C ASP A 157 -8.34 -7.88 15.28
N LEU A 158 -8.78 -7.62 14.04
CA LEU A 158 -7.91 -7.60 12.87
C LEU A 158 -6.92 -6.43 12.91
N PHE A 159 -7.34 -5.22 13.30
CA PHE A 159 -6.45 -4.06 13.41
C PHE A 159 -5.40 -4.23 14.49
N VAL A 160 -5.72 -4.93 15.58
CA VAL A 160 -4.77 -5.28 16.64
C VAL A 160 -3.72 -6.28 16.14
N ARG A 161 -4.13 -7.27 15.35
CA ARG A 161 -3.25 -8.36 14.86
C ARG A 161 -2.40 -7.95 13.66
N PHE A 162 -2.92 -7.11 12.77
CA PHE A 162 -2.34 -6.78 11.47
C PHE A 162 -2.02 -5.28 11.35
N PRO A 163 -0.75 -4.86 11.61
CA PRO A 163 -0.39 -3.46 11.65
C PRO A 163 -0.40 -2.76 10.28
N LYS A 164 -0.04 -3.43 9.18
CA LYS A 164 -0.11 -2.81 7.83
C LYS A 164 -1.57 -2.62 7.42
N LEU A 165 -2.47 -3.53 7.80
CA LEU A 165 -3.91 -3.38 7.62
C LEU A 165 -4.43 -2.12 8.31
N SER A 166 -4.12 -1.90 9.60
CA SER A 166 -4.61 -0.72 10.32
C SER A 166 -4.13 0.60 9.69
N ALA A 167 -2.87 0.66 9.23
CA ALA A 167 -2.33 1.81 8.53
C ALA A 167 -2.98 2.05 7.15
N ALA A 168 -3.23 0.98 6.39
CA ALA A 168 -3.88 1.05 5.09
C ALA A 168 -5.37 1.40 5.18
N TYR A 169 -6.06 0.92 6.23
CA TYR A 169 -7.45 1.22 6.50
C TYR A 169 -7.67 2.71 6.74
N MET A 170 -6.86 3.33 7.61
CA MET A 170 -6.99 4.76 7.90
C MET A 170 -6.73 5.62 6.65
N MET A 171 -5.67 5.32 5.90
CA MET A 171 -5.42 6.00 4.63
C MET A 171 -6.56 5.77 3.63
N GLY A 172 -7.04 4.53 3.49
CA GLY A 172 -8.13 4.21 2.57
C GLY A 172 -9.43 4.96 2.91
N LYS A 173 -9.78 5.01 4.19
CA LYS A 173 -10.99 5.70 4.69
C LYS A 173 -10.92 7.21 4.42
N THR A 174 -9.81 7.87 4.74
CA THR A 174 -9.67 9.32 4.51
C THR A 174 -9.62 9.67 3.03
N GLU A 175 -9.02 8.81 2.21
CA GLU A 175 -9.00 8.95 0.74
C GLU A 175 -10.40 8.77 0.14
N ALA A 176 -11.16 7.76 0.58
CA ALA A 176 -12.52 7.52 0.08
C ALA A 176 -13.50 8.64 0.48
N MET A 177 -13.40 9.11 1.73
CA MET A 177 -14.26 10.18 2.25
C MET A 177 -13.78 11.59 1.91
N ARG A 178 -12.63 11.71 1.25
CA ARG A 178 -11.98 12.98 0.85
C ARG A 178 -11.67 13.93 2.01
N THR A 179 -11.38 13.38 3.18
CA THR A 179 -11.06 14.15 4.40
C THR A 179 -9.58 14.50 4.53
N CYS A 180 -8.78 14.27 3.47
CA CYS A 180 -7.38 14.64 3.44
C CYS A 180 -7.19 16.12 3.08
N SER A 181 -6.13 16.73 3.60
CA SER A 181 -5.77 18.13 3.35
C SER A 181 -5.62 18.53 1.87
N ARG A 182 -5.39 17.58 0.96
CA ARG A 182 -5.27 17.84 -0.49
C ARG A 182 -6.61 17.92 -1.21
N TYR A 183 -7.69 17.52 -0.55
CA TYR A 183 -9.02 17.50 -1.14
C TYR A 183 -9.82 18.70 -0.69
N VAL A 184 -9.94 18.96 0.60
CA VAL A 184 -10.78 20.05 1.08
C VAL A 184 -10.16 21.39 0.72
N VAL A 185 -10.92 22.20 -0.01
CA VAL A 185 -10.55 23.56 -0.38
C VAL A 185 -11.21 24.51 0.63
N PRO A 186 -10.45 25.42 1.27
CA PRO A 186 -11.02 26.41 2.17
C PRO A 186 -11.89 27.41 1.40
N ASP A 187 -12.99 27.85 2.02
CA ASP A 187 -13.92 28.80 1.40
C ASP A 187 -13.57 30.26 1.68
N SER A 188 -12.84 30.51 2.77
CA SER A 188 -12.52 31.85 3.24
C SER A 188 -11.04 31.97 3.59
N LEU A 189 -10.56 33.21 3.60
CA LEU A 189 -9.17 33.53 3.99
C LEU A 189 -8.88 33.15 5.44
N GLU A 190 -9.89 33.25 6.31
CA GLU A 190 -9.80 32.84 7.71
C GLU A 190 -9.63 31.32 7.81
N GLU A 191 -10.42 30.55 7.06
CA GLU A 191 -10.31 29.09 7.04
C GLU A 191 -8.97 28.64 6.45
N GLU A 192 -8.49 29.32 5.41
CA GLU A 192 -7.17 29.07 4.82
C GLU A 192 -6.06 29.30 5.85
N TYR A 193 -6.10 30.40 6.60
CA TYR A 193 -5.15 30.69 7.65
C TYR A 193 -5.19 29.64 8.77
N MET A 194 -6.39 29.24 9.20
CA MET A 194 -6.56 28.24 10.26
C MET A 194 -6.03 26.87 9.82
N ALA A 195 -6.37 26.42 8.61
CA ALA A 195 -5.84 25.18 8.05
C ALA A 195 -4.32 25.20 7.89
N ALA A 196 -3.75 26.31 7.42
CA ALA A 196 -2.30 26.49 7.32
C ALA A 196 -1.60 26.50 8.68
N SER A 197 -2.23 27.08 9.71
CA SER A 197 -1.70 27.08 11.07
C SER A 197 -1.61 25.67 11.66
N VAL A 198 -2.62 24.83 11.41
CA VAL A 198 -2.62 23.41 11.80
C VAL A 198 -1.56 22.63 11.02
N ASP A 199 -1.43 22.86 9.71
CA ASP A 199 -0.40 22.21 8.90
C ASP A 199 1.02 22.53 9.39
N ARG A 200 1.26 23.78 9.80
CA ARG A 200 2.51 24.20 10.44
C ARG A 200 2.76 23.42 11.74
N GLN A 201 1.76 23.32 12.62
CA GLN A 201 1.88 22.53 13.85
C GLN A 201 2.17 21.05 13.56
N MET A 202 1.58 20.47 12.51
CA MET A 202 1.85 19.09 12.11
C MET A 202 3.30 18.90 11.62
N LYS A 203 3.84 19.87 10.87
CA LYS A 203 5.24 19.86 10.41
C LYS A 203 6.24 20.07 11.55
N GLU A 204 5.93 20.94 12.52
CA GLU A 204 6.74 21.13 13.72
C GLU A 204 6.87 19.82 14.53
N ARG A 205 5.80 19.02 14.61
CA ARG A 205 5.84 17.69 15.26
C ARG A 205 6.76 16.69 14.55
N ALA A 206 6.94 16.83 13.24
CA ALA A 206 7.85 15.97 12.47
C ALA A 206 9.32 16.27 12.78
N CYS A 207 9.64 17.52 13.15
CA CYS A 207 11.00 18.00 13.36
C CYS A 207 11.18 18.62 14.76
N PRO A 208 11.00 17.84 15.86
CA PRO A 208 10.97 18.39 17.22
C PRO A 208 12.29 19.00 17.68
N GLY A 209 13.42 18.58 17.08
CA GLY A 209 14.75 19.11 17.37
C GLY A 209 15.25 20.16 16.37
N GLY A 210 14.38 20.66 15.49
CA GLY A 210 14.75 21.62 14.43
C GLY A 210 15.51 21.03 13.24
N VAL A 211 16.00 19.79 13.35
CA VAL A 211 16.57 19.03 12.23
C VAL A 211 15.46 18.34 11.44
N TYR A 212 15.48 18.47 10.12
CA TYR A 212 14.49 17.87 9.24
C TYR A 212 14.47 16.34 9.34
N ALA A 213 13.28 15.77 9.49
CA ALA A 213 13.06 14.33 9.46
C ALA A 213 13.04 13.78 8.03
N SER A 214 13.31 12.47 7.89
CA SER A 214 13.24 11.76 6.61
C SER A 214 11.81 11.49 6.09
N SER A 215 10.79 11.89 6.85
CA SER A 215 9.37 11.80 6.46
C SER A 215 8.97 12.86 5.43
N CYS A 216 9.44 14.10 5.58
CA CYS A 216 9.09 15.25 4.74
C CYS A 216 10.04 15.46 3.54
N VAL A 217 10.35 14.40 2.78
CA VAL A 217 11.30 14.49 1.65
C VAL A 217 10.57 14.46 0.31
N GLU A 218 10.62 15.59 -0.41
CA GLU A 218 9.88 15.82 -1.66
C GLU A 218 10.63 15.39 -2.94
N GLY A 219 11.94 15.13 -2.86
CA GLY A 219 12.74 14.68 -4.00
C GLY A 219 14.02 13.97 -3.55
N ASN A 220 14.44 12.95 -4.31
CA ASN A 220 15.67 12.18 -4.04
C ASN A 220 16.74 12.35 -5.12
N ALA A 221 16.37 12.92 -6.26
CA ALA A 221 17.24 13.21 -7.38
C ALA A 221 16.99 14.62 -7.92
N LYS A 222 17.95 15.11 -8.71
CA LYS A 222 17.88 16.45 -9.32
C LYS A 222 16.57 16.62 -10.10
N GLY A 223 15.85 17.70 -9.83
CA GLY A 223 14.59 18.04 -10.50
C GLY A 223 13.34 17.33 -10.00
N GLN A 224 13.44 16.31 -9.13
CA GLN A 224 12.26 15.58 -8.63
C GLN A 224 11.35 16.43 -7.75
N ALA A 225 11.91 17.31 -6.91
CA ALA A 225 11.12 18.20 -6.07
C ALA A 225 10.25 19.14 -6.92
N GLU A 226 10.78 19.65 -8.03
CA GLU A 226 10.04 20.51 -8.96
C GLU A 226 8.91 19.73 -9.68
N GLN A 227 9.17 18.49 -10.06
CA GLN A 227 8.12 17.60 -10.61
C GLN A 227 7.02 17.32 -9.56
N ALA A 228 7.40 17.13 -8.29
CA ALA A 228 6.45 16.95 -7.20
C ALA A 228 5.58 18.20 -7.00
N ARG A 229 6.18 19.39 -7.06
CA ARG A 229 5.51 20.69 -6.99
C ARG A 229 4.44 20.85 -8.09
N VAL A 230 4.81 20.63 -9.35
CA VAL A 230 3.87 20.72 -10.49
C VAL A 230 2.70 19.76 -10.31
N ALA A 231 2.96 18.54 -9.87
CA ALA A 231 1.89 17.57 -9.66
C ALA A 231 0.99 17.87 -8.45
N ALA A 232 1.53 18.50 -7.39
CA ALA A 232 0.74 18.97 -6.27
C ALA A 232 -0.21 20.11 -6.70
N LEU A 233 0.28 21.07 -7.48
CA LEU A 233 -0.54 22.15 -8.03
C LEU A 233 -1.66 21.63 -8.93
N ALA A 234 -1.37 20.63 -9.78
CA ALA A 234 -2.40 19.99 -10.59
C ALA A 234 -3.48 19.29 -9.73
N THR A 235 -3.10 18.77 -8.56
CA THR A 235 -4.04 18.15 -7.62
C THR A 235 -4.91 19.19 -6.92
N ALA A 236 -4.32 20.31 -6.48
CA ALA A 236 -5.04 21.44 -5.89
C ALA A 236 -6.03 22.08 -6.88
N PHE A 237 -5.65 22.19 -8.15
CA PHE A 237 -6.58 22.67 -9.17
C PHE A 237 -7.78 21.72 -9.34
N ARG A 238 -7.54 20.41 -9.42
CA ARG A 238 -8.62 19.41 -9.51
C ARG A 238 -9.48 19.35 -8.25
N SER A 239 -8.92 19.65 -7.07
CA SER A 239 -9.70 19.64 -5.84
C SER A 239 -10.78 20.73 -5.83
N ALA A 240 -10.55 21.84 -6.54
CA ALA A 240 -11.55 22.89 -6.77
C ALA A 240 -12.56 22.59 -7.88
N GLN A 241 -12.35 21.54 -8.70
CA GLN A 241 -13.20 21.18 -9.84
C GLN A 241 -14.25 20.11 -9.53
N LYS A 242 -14.52 19.85 -8.25
CA LYS A 242 -15.50 18.82 -7.84
C LYS A 242 -16.92 19.28 -8.10
N SER A 243 -17.84 18.32 -8.22
CA SER A 243 -19.27 18.63 -8.21
C SER A 243 -19.69 19.21 -6.86
N ALA A 244 -20.71 20.08 -6.86
CA ALA A 244 -21.22 20.70 -5.63
C ALA A 244 -21.55 19.67 -4.54
N SER A 245 -22.15 18.53 -4.90
CA SER A 245 -22.46 17.43 -3.98
C SER A 245 -21.23 16.80 -3.34
N LYS A 246 -20.11 16.68 -4.07
CA LYS A 246 -18.85 16.14 -3.56
C LYS A 246 -18.19 17.15 -2.60
N THR A 247 -18.27 18.45 -2.92
CA THR A 247 -17.74 19.53 -2.07
C THR A 247 -18.50 19.66 -0.75
N THR A 248 -19.83 19.50 -0.76
CA THR A 248 -20.60 19.53 0.49
C THR A 248 -20.38 18.27 1.32
N ALA A 249 -20.37 17.08 0.68
CA ALA A 249 -20.14 15.82 1.37
C ALA A 249 -18.79 15.78 2.10
N GLU A 250 -17.72 16.29 1.47
CA GLU A 250 -16.40 16.30 2.10
C GLU A 250 -16.25 17.26 3.28
N ARG A 251 -17.06 18.34 3.35
CA ARG A 251 -17.09 19.22 4.51
C ARG A 251 -17.68 18.53 5.73
N TYR A 252 -18.84 17.90 5.55
CA TYR A 252 -19.48 17.15 6.63
C TYR A 252 -18.62 15.96 7.08
N SER A 253 -18.00 15.24 6.14
CA SER A 253 -17.12 14.12 6.49
C SER A 253 -15.85 14.61 7.19
N SER A 254 -15.29 15.76 6.81
CA SER A 254 -14.08 16.32 7.42
C SER A 254 -14.35 16.85 8.82
N ALA A 255 -15.48 17.53 9.04
CA ALA A 255 -15.90 17.96 10.37
C ALA A 255 -16.09 16.75 11.32
N ALA A 256 -16.75 15.70 10.85
CA ALA A 256 -16.91 14.46 11.61
C ALA A 256 -15.55 13.78 11.89
N TYR A 257 -14.68 13.69 10.87
CA TYR A 257 -13.32 13.16 11.03
C TYR A 257 -12.52 13.93 12.09
N GLY A 258 -12.60 15.26 12.10
CA GLY A 258 -12.00 16.13 13.12
C GLY A 258 -12.47 15.80 14.52
N ARG A 259 -13.80 15.78 14.70
CA ARG A 259 -14.44 15.51 15.99
C ARG A 259 -14.09 14.12 16.52
N ASP A 260 -14.27 13.10 15.70
CA ASP A 260 -14.17 11.71 16.14
C ASP A 260 -12.72 11.33 16.46
N HIS A 261 -11.74 11.86 15.71
CA HIS A 261 -10.34 11.48 15.86
C HIS A 261 -9.48 12.43 16.69
N PHE A 262 -9.87 13.69 16.85
CA PHE A 262 -9.01 14.69 17.51
C PHE A 262 -9.68 15.47 18.64
N ALA A 263 -10.98 15.80 18.55
CA ALA A 263 -11.62 16.63 19.57
C ALA A 263 -11.79 15.92 20.92
N HIS A 264 -12.04 14.61 20.90
CA HIS A 264 -12.20 13.77 22.11
C HIS A 264 -13.14 14.36 23.19
N GLY A 265 -14.25 15.00 22.78
CA GLY A 265 -15.23 15.62 23.68
C GLY A 265 -14.96 17.08 24.04
N CYS A 266 -13.95 17.71 23.47
CA CYS A 266 -13.71 19.15 23.62
C CYS A 266 -14.70 19.95 22.77
N SER A 267 -15.74 20.51 23.41
CA SER A 267 -16.79 21.28 22.72
C SER A 267 -16.28 22.48 21.91
N TYR A 268 -15.19 23.11 22.37
CA TYR A 268 -14.55 24.19 21.62
C TYR A 268 -13.97 23.68 20.29
N GLU A 269 -13.18 22.61 20.32
CA GLU A 269 -12.57 22.04 19.11
C GLU A 269 -13.64 21.51 18.14
N GLU A 270 -14.72 20.92 18.66
CA GLU A 270 -15.85 20.48 17.83
C GLU A 270 -16.53 21.65 17.11
N SER A 271 -16.71 22.79 17.78
CA SER A 271 -17.29 23.98 17.16
C SER A 271 -16.38 24.55 16.07
N VAL A 272 -15.06 24.53 16.28
CA VAL A 272 -14.07 24.90 15.27
C VAL A 272 -14.14 23.98 14.06
N PHE A 273 -14.21 22.65 14.25
CA PHE A 273 -14.27 21.69 13.14
C PHE A 273 -15.58 21.76 12.34
N ASN A 274 -16.70 22.03 13.01
CA ASN A 274 -17.99 22.22 12.35
C ASN A 274 -18.04 23.53 11.54
N THR A 275 -17.33 24.57 12.00
CA THR A 275 -17.30 25.88 11.34
C THR A 275 -16.27 25.92 10.21
N TYR A 276 -15.09 25.33 10.43
CA TYR A 276 -13.93 25.37 9.54
C TYR A 276 -13.46 23.94 9.18
N PRO A 277 -14.22 23.19 8.36
CA PRO A 277 -13.93 21.79 8.04
C PRO A 277 -12.58 21.56 7.35
N ALA A 278 -12.01 22.54 6.63
CA ALA A 278 -10.67 22.41 6.06
C ALA A 278 -9.59 22.33 7.15
N THR A 279 -9.82 22.97 8.31
CA THR A 279 -8.94 22.87 9.48
C THR A 279 -8.91 21.43 10.01
N ALA A 280 -10.07 20.76 10.06
CA ALA A 280 -10.15 19.36 10.45
C ALA A 280 -9.46 18.43 9.44
N ALA A 281 -9.61 18.68 8.14
CA ALA A 281 -8.95 17.91 7.08
C ALA A 281 -7.42 18.11 7.04
N ALA A 282 -6.93 19.25 7.54
CA ALA A 282 -5.50 19.50 7.72
C ALA A 282 -4.89 18.71 8.90
N MET A 283 -5.72 18.24 9.84
CA MET A 283 -5.26 17.41 10.95
C MET A 283 -4.90 16.00 10.50
N ARG A 284 -3.72 15.55 10.88
CA ARG A 284 -3.19 14.23 10.55
C ARG A 284 -2.83 13.48 11.81
N SER A 285 -2.89 12.15 11.73
CA SER A 285 -2.44 11.32 12.83
C SER A 285 -0.93 11.50 13.04
N LYS A 286 -0.49 11.22 14.27
CA LYS A 286 0.92 11.33 14.67
C LYS A 286 1.85 10.32 13.96
N SER A 287 1.32 9.41 13.13
CA SER A 287 2.12 8.40 12.43
C SER A 287 2.65 8.87 11.08
N TYR A 288 2.05 9.88 10.45
CA TYR A 288 2.41 10.33 9.11
C TYR A 288 3.58 11.33 9.09
N ASN A 289 3.79 12.10 10.17
CA ASN A 289 4.93 13.04 10.34
C ASN A 289 5.13 14.02 9.15
N TYR A 290 4.07 14.40 8.44
CA TYR A 290 4.02 15.50 7.48
C TYR A 290 2.59 15.90 7.22
#